data_AF-A0A947G0I4-F1
#
_entry.id   AF-A0A947G0I4-F1
#
_cell.length_a   1.000
_cell.length_b   1.000
_cell.length_c   1.000
_cell.angle_alpha   90.00
_cell.angle_beta   90.00
_cell.angle_gamma   90.00
#
_symmetry.space_group_name_H-M   'P 1'
#
loop_
_entity.id
_entity.type
_entity.pdbx_description
1 polymer ?
#
loop_
_entity_poly.entity_id
_entity_poly.type
_entity_poly.pdbx_seq_one_letter_code
_entity_poly.pdbx_strand_id
1 'polypeptide(L)'
;LFCDAVALQFPLKANANYKMGDRDFPVQIIQWKAIWQKDIDEHFQDVQDLHPNYWTDLYWFAEGEFPYRVPEAFERTEALDWFVAYRAGNPMADLYREHPVQEMIAEGFGTLTNQPIIASIATGAWADGRWSVVVTRPMETHDPTDYQFRPGTRDVVAFAVWEGGTGNVSGRKQHSQWVVFEVQQ
;
A
#
# COMPACT_ATOMS: atom_id res chain seq x y z
N LEU A 1 -9.50 -1.47 -12.66
CA LEU A 1 -8.19 -2.10 -12.95
C LEU A 1 -7.65 -2.71 -11.67
N PHE A 2 -6.93 -3.82 -11.76
CA PHE A 2 -6.13 -4.34 -10.64
C PHE A 2 -4.68 -3.88 -10.83
N CYS A 3 -3.95 -3.70 -9.73
CA CYS A 3 -2.55 -3.28 -9.79
C CYS A 3 -1.63 -4.40 -9.31
N ASP A 4 -0.40 -4.37 -9.80
CA ASP A 4 0.66 -5.20 -9.24
C ASP A 4 0.97 -4.75 -7.82
N ALA A 5 1.26 -5.71 -6.94
CA ALA A 5 1.60 -5.43 -5.56
C ALA A 5 2.53 -6.51 -5.02
N VAL A 6 3.33 -6.14 -4.02
CA VAL A 6 4.13 -7.07 -3.22
C VAL A 6 3.89 -6.79 -1.75
N ALA A 7 3.87 -7.84 -0.94
CA ALA A 7 3.79 -7.70 0.50
C ALA A 7 4.81 -8.58 1.21
N LEU A 8 5.33 -8.05 2.30
CA LEU A 8 6.16 -8.72 3.29
C LEU A 8 5.32 -8.93 4.54
N GLN A 9 5.40 -10.11 5.14
CA GLN A 9 4.69 -10.44 6.37
C GLN A 9 5.68 -10.93 7.42
N PHE A 10 5.56 -10.41 8.64
CA PHE A 10 6.39 -10.75 9.80
C PHE A 10 5.49 -11.16 10.97
N PRO A 11 5.86 -12.21 11.73
CA PRO A 11 5.11 -12.61 12.91
C PRO A 11 5.43 -11.72 14.11
N LEU A 12 4.42 -11.12 14.74
CA LEU A 12 4.64 -10.35 15.99
C LEU A 12 4.83 -11.26 17.20
N LYS A 13 4.36 -12.51 17.11
CA LYS A 13 4.54 -13.56 18.12
C LYS A 13 4.96 -14.86 17.46
N ALA A 14 5.76 -15.64 18.18
CA ALA A 14 6.14 -16.98 17.74
C ALA A 14 4.91 -17.86 17.46
N ASN A 15 5.03 -18.76 16.48
CA ASN A 15 3.98 -19.68 16.00
C ASN A 15 2.80 -19.03 15.26
N ALA A 16 2.89 -17.77 14.85
CA ALA A 16 1.87 -17.17 13.99
C ALA A 16 1.73 -17.95 12.67
N ASN A 17 0.50 -18.12 12.21
CA ASN A 17 0.22 -18.79 10.95
C ASN A 17 0.64 -17.92 9.76
N TYR A 18 1.25 -18.51 8.72
CA TYR A 18 1.62 -17.78 7.51
C TYR A 18 0.38 -17.25 6.76
N LYS A 19 -0.81 -17.78 7.05
CA LYS A 19 -2.10 -17.33 6.50
C LYS A 19 -2.66 -16.10 7.22
N MET A 20 -1.81 -15.07 7.37
CA MET A 20 -2.15 -13.79 8.00
C MET A 20 -2.40 -13.87 9.51
N GLY A 21 -1.73 -14.78 10.22
CA GLY A 21 -1.84 -14.91 11.68
C GLY A 21 -3.15 -15.55 12.15
N ASP A 22 -3.39 -15.40 13.45
CA ASP A 22 -4.60 -15.80 14.17
C ASP A 22 -4.88 -14.76 15.27
N ARG A 23 -6.05 -14.81 15.93
CA ARG A 23 -6.45 -13.84 16.97
C ARG A 23 -5.39 -13.57 18.03
N ASP A 24 -4.73 -14.62 18.53
CA ASP A 24 -3.73 -14.49 19.58
C ASP A 24 -2.31 -14.26 19.03
N PHE A 25 -2.11 -14.49 17.73
CA PHE A 25 -0.84 -14.48 17.03
C PHE A 25 -0.89 -13.53 15.82
N PRO A 26 -0.89 -12.21 16.06
CA PRO A 26 -0.95 -11.23 14.99
C PRO A 26 0.33 -11.23 14.15
N VAL A 27 0.18 -10.77 12.92
CA VAL A 27 1.28 -10.53 11.98
C VAL A 27 1.25 -9.08 11.50
N GLN A 28 2.44 -8.51 11.30
CA GLN A 28 2.61 -7.26 10.58
C GLN A 28 2.74 -7.58 9.09
N ILE A 29 2.11 -6.77 8.24
CA ILE A 29 2.18 -6.85 6.80
C ILE A 29 2.55 -5.48 6.24
N ILE A 30 3.63 -5.42 5.48
CA ILE A 30 4.06 -4.23 4.74
C ILE A 30 3.73 -4.49 3.27
N GLN A 31 2.86 -3.69 2.66
CA GLN A 31 2.42 -3.87 1.28
C GLN A 31 2.75 -2.66 0.42
N TRP A 32 3.51 -2.89 -0.65
CA TRP A 32 3.72 -1.95 -1.73
C TRP A 32 2.73 -2.19 -2.86
N LYS A 33 2.29 -1.11 -3.54
CA LYS A 33 1.40 -1.19 -4.71
C LYS A 33 1.93 -0.33 -5.85
N ALA A 34 1.90 -0.87 -7.06
CA ALA A 34 2.39 -0.20 -8.26
C ALA A 34 1.61 1.09 -8.58
N ILE A 35 0.30 1.09 -8.34
CA ILE A 35 -0.53 2.29 -8.56
C ILE A 35 -0.11 3.45 -7.66
N TRP A 36 0.28 3.16 -6.42
CA TRP A 36 0.76 4.17 -5.50
C TRP A 36 2.18 4.63 -5.82
N GLN A 37 3.03 3.74 -6.37
CA GLN A 37 4.32 4.17 -6.90
C GLN A 37 4.12 5.20 -8.02
N LYS A 38 3.14 4.97 -8.90
CA LYS A 38 2.83 5.90 -9.98
C LYS A 38 2.34 7.26 -9.47
N ASP A 39 1.53 7.27 -8.40
CA ASP A 39 1.10 8.52 -7.76
C ASP A 39 2.28 9.36 -7.24
N ILE A 40 3.34 8.71 -6.75
CA ILE A 40 4.55 9.36 -6.24
C ILE A 40 5.48 9.81 -7.35
N ASP A 41 5.66 8.99 -8.40
CA ASP A 41 6.61 9.28 -9.49
C ASP A 41 6.10 10.36 -10.45
N GLU A 42 4.79 10.44 -10.63
CA GLU A 42 4.15 11.39 -11.55
C GLU A 42 3.30 12.40 -10.75
N HIS A 43 2.05 12.02 -10.47
CA HIS A 43 1.04 12.75 -9.71
C HIS A 43 -0.17 11.82 -9.51
N PHE A 44 -1.14 12.23 -8.71
CA PHE A 44 -2.37 11.47 -8.50
C PHE A 44 -3.06 11.16 -9.83
N GLN A 45 -3.24 9.88 -10.13
CA GLN A 45 -3.71 9.46 -11.45
C GLN A 45 -5.23 9.63 -11.59
N ASP A 46 -5.65 10.53 -12.48
CA ASP A 46 -7.07 10.75 -12.81
C ASP A 46 -7.44 10.13 -14.17
N VAL A 47 -8.74 10.03 -14.43
CA VAL A 47 -9.30 9.53 -15.70
C VAL A 47 -8.71 10.27 -16.91
N GLN A 48 -8.40 11.56 -16.74
CA GLN A 48 -7.83 12.42 -17.76
C GLN A 48 -6.42 12.00 -18.18
N ASP A 49 -5.63 11.37 -17.30
CA ASP A 49 -4.28 10.91 -17.62
C ASP A 49 -4.30 9.67 -18.52
N LEU A 50 -5.33 8.83 -18.38
CA LEU A 50 -5.55 7.66 -19.25
C LEU A 50 -6.28 8.01 -20.54
N HIS A 51 -7.10 9.06 -20.51
CA HIS A 51 -7.94 9.48 -21.62
C HIS A 51 -7.75 10.97 -21.89
N PRO A 52 -6.77 11.35 -22.74
CA PRO A 52 -6.44 12.76 -23.00
C PRO A 52 -7.59 13.57 -23.61
N ASN A 53 -8.56 12.90 -24.24
CA ASN A 53 -9.76 13.52 -24.82
C ASN A 53 -10.99 13.40 -23.90
N TYR A 54 -10.81 12.98 -22.65
CA TYR A 54 -11.89 12.90 -21.68
C TYR A 54 -12.39 14.30 -21.34
N TRP A 55 -13.71 14.46 -21.35
CA TRP A 55 -14.36 15.72 -21.08
C TRP A 55 -15.21 15.58 -19.82
N THR A 56 -14.88 16.39 -18.81
CA THR A 56 -15.70 16.51 -17.60
C THR A 56 -16.64 17.70 -17.77
N ASP A 57 -17.94 17.50 -17.50
CA ASP A 57 -18.91 18.59 -17.48
C ASP A 57 -18.59 19.61 -16.37
N LEU A 58 -19.23 20.78 -16.41
CA LEU A 58 -19.03 21.87 -15.46
C LEU A 58 -19.16 21.37 -14.01
N TYR A 59 -18.05 21.39 -13.28
CA TYR A 59 -18.05 21.13 -11.84
C TYR A 59 -18.09 22.46 -11.10
N TRP A 60 -19.24 22.81 -10.54
CA TRP A 60 -19.49 24.13 -9.94
C TRP A 60 -18.53 24.47 -8.78
N PHE A 61 -17.96 23.44 -8.15
CA PHE A 61 -17.03 23.57 -7.03
C PHE A 61 -15.56 23.49 -7.43
N ALA A 62 -15.25 23.22 -8.71
CA ALA A 62 -13.89 23.16 -9.20
C ALA A 62 -13.37 24.55 -9.57
N GLU A 63 -12.12 24.82 -9.23
CA GLU A 63 -11.42 26.05 -9.57
C GLU A 63 -10.37 25.82 -10.66
N GLY A 64 -10.06 26.86 -11.42
CA GLY A 64 -9.05 26.81 -12.48
C GLY A 64 -9.63 26.64 -13.88
N GLU A 65 -8.75 26.31 -14.82
CA GLU A 65 -9.10 26.12 -16.22
C GLU A 65 -9.34 24.64 -16.54
N PHE A 66 -10.24 24.41 -17.49
CA PHE A 66 -10.47 23.07 -18.01
C PHE A 66 -9.19 22.54 -18.71
N PRO A 67 -8.80 21.27 -18.48
CA PRO A 67 -9.51 20.26 -17.70
C PRO A 67 -9.17 20.31 -16.20
N TYR A 68 -10.19 20.20 -15.34
CA TYR A 68 -10.05 20.29 -13.89
C TYR A 68 -9.27 19.10 -13.32
N ARG A 69 -8.02 19.30 -12.89
CA ARG A 69 -7.17 18.24 -12.34
C ARG A 69 -7.40 18.02 -10.86
N VAL A 70 -7.31 16.76 -10.43
CA VAL A 70 -7.34 16.39 -9.00
C VAL A 70 -5.91 16.15 -8.53
N PRO A 71 -5.48 16.71 -7.39
CA PRO A 71 -6.29 17.47 -6.42
C PRO A 71 -6.38 18.98 -6.63
N GLU A 72 -5.61 19.57 -7.54
CA GLU A 72 -5.38 21.03 -7.60
C GLU A 72 -6.64 21.87 -7.85
N ALA A 73 -7.58 21.36 -8.67
CA ALA A 73 -8.84 22.06 -8.95
C ALA A 73 -9.89 21.87 -7.84
N PHE A 74 -9.64 20.99 -6.86
CA PHE A 74 -10.61 20.55 -5.85
C PHE A 74 -10.10 20.75 -4.42
N GLU A 75 -9.39 21.84 -4.14
CA GLU A 75 -8.86 22.10 -2.78
C GLU A 75 -9.95 22.55 -1.78
N ARG A 76 -11.07 23.10 -2.26
CA ARG A 76 -12.16 23.58 -1.41
C ARG A 76 -12.86 22.44 -0.67
N THR A 77 -13.24 22.68 0.58
CA THR A 77 -13.95 21.70 1.41
C THR A 77 -15.24 21.22 0.75
N GLU A 78 -16.02 22.13 0.16
CA GLU A 78 -17.28 21.82 -0.52
C GLU A 78 -17.08 20.92 -1.74
N ALA A 79 -15.95 21.07 -2.44
CA ALA A 79 -15.60 20.23 -3.57
C ALA A 79 -15.20 18.83 -3.09
N LEU A 80 -14.35 18.76 -2.06
CA LEU A 80 -13.89 17.52 -1.46
C LEU A 80 -15.00 16.72 -0.76
N ASP A 81 -16.11 17.34 -0.34
CA ASP A 81 -17.27 16.64 0.24
C ASP A 81 -17.95 15.69 -0.76
N TRP A 82 -17.80 15.95 -2.07
CA TRP A 82 -18.27 15.06 -3.12
C TRP A 82 -17.32 13.89 -3.39
N PHE A 83 -16.08 13.95 -2.90
CA PHE A 83 -15.14 12.82 -2.93
C PHE A 83 -15.41 11.90 -1.75
N VAL A 84 -16.55 11.20 -1.78
CA VAL A 84 -17.03 10.35 -0.69
C VAL A 84 -15.99 9.30 -0.27
N ALA A 85 -15.25 8.73 -1.22
CA ALA A 85 -14.19 7.77 -0.91
C ALA A 85 -13.03 8.42 -0.12
N TYR A 86 -12.61 9.62 -0.51
CA TYR A 86 -11.61 10.39 0.23
C TYR A 86 -12.13 10.78 1.62
N ARG A 87 -13.38 11.27 1.71
CA ARG A 87 -14.03 11.63 2.98
C ARG A 87 -14.26 10.46 3.93
N ALA A 88 -14.49 9.27 3.38
CA ALA A 88 -14.57 8.04 4.17
C ALA A 88 -13.20 7.55 4.68
N GLY A 89 -12.11 8.23 4.33
CA GLY A 89 -10.75 7.83 4.69
C GLY A 89 -10.30 6.57 3.96
N ASN A 90 -10.81 6.33 2.75
CA ASN A 90 -10.40 5.17 1.96
C ASN A 90 -8.91 5.30 1.60
N PRO A 91 -8.04 4.37 2.03
CA PRO A 91 -6.60 4.42 1.73
C PRO A 91 -6.27 4.40 0.24
N MET A 92 -7.19 3.93 -0.62
CA MET A 92 -7.03 3.96 -2.07
C MET A 92 -7.29 5.34 -2.67
N ALA A 93 -8.11 6.17 -2.02
CA ALA A 93 -8.53 7.48 -2.51
C ALA A 93 -7.77 8.63 -1.84
N ASP A 94 -6.64 8.35 -1.18
CA ASP A 94 -5.75 9.38 -0.66
C ASP A 94 -5.11 10.15 -1.83
N LEU A 95 -5.41 11.45 -1.86
CA LEU A 95 -5.00 12.40 -2.89
C LEU A 95 -3.58 12.93 -2.67
N TYR A 96 -3.09 12.90 -1.42
CA TYR A 96 -1.82 13.48 -1.02
C TYR A 96 -0.91 12.41 -0.42
N ARG A 97 -0.86 11.26 -1.09
CA ARG A 97 -0.06 10.12 -0.64
C ARG A 97 1.43 10.45 -0.69
N GLU A 98 2.13 10.18 0.41
CA GLU A 98 3.58 10.43 0.51
C GLU A 98 4.43 9.17 0.25
N HIS A 99 3.85 7.98 0.44
CA HIS A 99 4.58 6.72 0.37
C HIS A 99 3.80 5.66 -0.44
N PRO A 100 4.49 4.86 -1.30
CA PRO A 100 3.84 3.83 -2.11
C PRO A 100 3.65 2.50 -1.34
N VAL A 101 3.71 2.57 -0.01
CA VAL A 101 3.63 1.44 0.91
C VAL A 101 2.59 1.73 1.98
N GLN A 102 1.90 0.68 2.42
CA GLN A 102 1.07 0.71 3.61
C GLN A 102 1.55 -0.36 4.59
N GLU A 103 1.45 -0.05 5.87
CA GLU A 103 1.63 -1.00 6.94
C GLU A 103 0.29 -1.41 7.52
N MET A 104 0.18 -2.69 7.83
CA MET A 104 -1.06 -3.31 8.24
C MET A 104 -0.79 -4.37 9.30
N ILE A 105 -1.78 -4.60 10.14
CA ILE A 105 -1.81 -5.71 11.09
C ILE A 105 -2.93 -6.68 10.68
N ALA A 106 -2.69 -7.97 10.87
CA ALA A 106 -3.71 -9.00 10.72
C ALA A 106 -3.67 -9.99 11.88
N GLU A 107 -4.85 -10.41 12.30
CA GLU A 107 -5.15 -11.41 13.34
C GLU A 107 -5.94 -12.57 12.73
N GLY A 108 -5.55 -13.00 11.52
CA GLY A 108 -6.28 -13.92 10.66
C GLY A 108 -6.71 -13.28 9.34
N PHE A 109 -7.15 -14.13 8.40
CA PHE A 109 -7.72 -13.65 7.16
C PHE A 109 -9.03 -12.89 7.45
N GLY A 110 -9.15 -11.67 6.91
CA GLY A 110 -10.34 -10.83 7.07
C GLY A 110 -10.29 -9.82 8.23
N THR A 111 -9.25 -9.84 9.07
CA THR A 111 -9.02 -8.81 10.11
C THR A 111 -7.92 -7.82 9.74
N LEU A 112 -7.48 -7.85 8.48
CA LEU A 112 -6.46 -6.95 7.95
C LEU A 112 -6.87 -5.49 8.13
N THR A 113 -6.07 -4.75 8.90
CA THR A 113 -6.35 -3.36 9.29
C THR A 113 -5.10 -2.52 9.06
N ASN A 114 -5.27 -1.33 8.51
CA ASN A 114 -4.17 -0.40 8.30
C ASN A 114 -3.67 0.16 9.64
N GLN A 115 -2.35 0.26 9.78
CA GLN A 115 -1.73 0.94 10.90
C GLN A 115 -1.74 2.46 10.65
N PRO A 116 -1.93 3.28 11.69
CA PRO A 116 -1.95 4.74 11.55
C PRO A 116 -0.55 5.33 11.39
N ILE A 117 0.49 4.63 11.87
CA ILE A 117 1.89 5.04 11.80
C ILE A 117 2.55 4.18 10.72
N ILE A 118 3.25 4.84 9.79
CA ILE A 118 4.03 4.18 8.74
C ILE A 118 5.50 4.49 9.03
N ALA A 119 6.30 3.46 9.30
CA ALA A 119 7.74 3.57 9.51
C ALA A 119 8.55 3.16 8.26
N SER A 120 7.90 2.49 7.32
CA SER A 120 8.49 1.94 6.11
C SER A 120 8.36 2.89 4.95
N ILE A 121 9.42 2.96 4.15
CA ILE A 121 9.40 3.54 2.81
C ILE A 121 9.63 2.44 1.80
N ALA A 122 9.12 2.63 0.59
CA ALA A 122 9.37 1.69 -0.50
C ALA A 122 9.58 2.43 -1.81
N THR A 123 10.31 1.80 -2.71
CA THR A 123 10.49 2.27 -4.09
C THR A 123 10.43 1.07 -5.01
N GLY A 124 9.59 1.16 -6.04
CA GLY A 124 9.46 0.16 -7.08
C GLY A 124 9.89 0.71 -8.44
N ALA A 125 10.62 -0.08 -9.21
CA ALA A 125 10.96 0.23 -10.60
C ALA A 125 10.56 -0.94 -11.52
N TRP A 126 9.94 -0.62 -12.64
CA TRP A 126 9.60 -1.59 -13.69
C TRP A 126 10.61 -1.49 -14.83
N ALA A 127 11.34 -2.58 -15.10
CA ALA A 127 12.27 -2.69 -16.22
C ALA A 127 12.31 -4.13 -16.72
N ASP A 128 12.47 -4.32 -18.03
CA ASP A 128 12.66 -5.64 -18.66
C ASP A 128 11.61 -6.70 -18.27
N GLY A 129 10.35 -6.26 -18.12
CA GLY A 129 9.23 -7.15 -17.77
C GLY A 129 9.21 -7.59 -16.31
N ARG A 130 9.90 -6.89 -15.40
CA ARG A 130 9.98 -7.24 -13.97
C ARG A 130 9.87 -6.00 -13.08
N TRP A 131 9.21 -6.18 -11.94
CA TRP A 131 9.25 -5.23 -10.83
C TRP A 131 10.45 -5.52 -9.95
N SER A 132 11.22 -4.48 -9.64
CA SER A 132 12.19 -4.47 -8.55
C SER A 132 11.68 -3.53 -7.47
N VAL A 133 11.38 -4.06 -6.28
CA VAL A 133 10.84 -3.27 -5.17
C VAL A 133 11.78 -3.38 -3.99
N VAL A 134 12.19 -2.23 -3.47
CA VAL A 134 13.01 -2.11 -2.25
C VAL A 134 12.12 -1.52 -1.16
N VAL A 135 12.05 -2.20 -0.02
CA VAL A 135 11.39 -1.70 1.19
C VAL A 135 12.47 -1.40 2.21
N THR A 136 12.48 -0.18 2.73
CA THR A 136 13.43 0.26 3.76
C THR A 136 12.64 0.62 5.01
N ARG A 137 13.10 0.15 6.16
CA ARG A 137 12.47 0.41 7.45
C ARG A 137 13.56 0.44 8.54
N PRO A 138 13.43 1.28 9.57
CA PRO A 138 14.28 1.20 10.76
C PRO A 138 14.22 -0.19 11.40
N MET A 139 15.34 -0.65 11.98
CA MET A 139 15.38 -1.95 12.66
C MET A 139 14.49 -1.97 13.91
N GLU A 140 14.46 -0.86 14.64
CA GLU A 140 13.59 -0.65 15.79
C GLU A 140 12.63 0.50 15.52
N THR A 141 11.38 0.33 15.95
CA THR A 141 10.33 1.35 15.89
C THR A 141 9.62 1.45 17.23
N HIS A 142 8.95 2.57 17.49
CA HIS A 142 8.20 2.78 18.73
C HIS A 142 6.79 2.17 18.70
N ASP A 143 6.34 1.67 17.55
CA ASP A 143 5.02 1.07 17.40
C ASP A 143 5.02 -0.36 17.98
N PRO A 144 4.12 -0.70 18.92
CA PRO A 144 4.04 -2.07 19.47
C PRO A 144 3.49 -3.10 18.48
N THR A 145 2.86 -2.64 17.39
CA THR A 145 2.30 -3.50 16.33
C THR A 145 3.29 -3.78 15.20
N ASP A 146 4.53 -3.36 15.41
CA ASP A 146 5.64 -3.50 14.50
C ASP A 146 6.58 -4.64 14.91
N TYR A 147 6.98 -5.43 13.95
CA TYR A 147 8.05 -6.39 14.10
C TYR A 147 9.37 -5.67 14.35
N GLN A 148 10.13 -6.09 15.36
CA GLN A 148 11.39 -5.46 15.73
C GLN A 148 12.57 -6.31 15.24
N PHE A 149 13.35 -5.78 14.31
CA PHE A 149 14.53 -6.44 13.78
C PHE A 149 15.68 -6.31 14.78
N ARG A 150 16.14 -7.43 15.32
CA ARG A 150 17.26 -7.48 16.27
C ARG A 150 18.49 -8.09 15.59
N PRO A 151 19.64 -7.41 15.54
CA PRO A 151 20.87 -7.99 15.01
C PRO A 151 21.24 -9.31 15.70
N GLY A 152 21.76 -10.26 14.93
CA GLY A 152 22.10 -11.60 15.40
C GLY A 152 20.90 -12.53 15.66
N THR A 153 19.69 -12.15 15.26
CA THR A 153 18.51 -13.00 15.39
C THR A 153 18.11 -13.66 14.08
N ARG A 154 17.50 -14.84 14.22
CA ARG A 154 16.95 -15.63 13.13
C ARG A 154 15.44 -15.74 13.33
N ASP A 155 14.70 -15.35 12.32
CA ASP A 155 13.23 -15.34 12.36
C ASP A 155 12.66 -15.71 10.98
N VAL A 156 11.37 -15.48 10.76
CA VAL A 156 10.66 -15.85 9.55
C VAL A 156 9.94 -14.66 8.90
N VAL A 157 9.94 -14.67 7.57
CA VAL A 157 9.23 -13.73 6.72
C VAL A 157 8.41 -14.52 5.70
N ALA A 158 7.23 -14.02 5.36
CA ALA A 158 6.45 -14.54 4.24
C ALA A 158 6.23 -13.45 3.20
N PHE A 159 6.09 -13.86 1.95
CA PHE A 159 5.93 -12.97 0.81
C PHE A 159 4.58 -13.22 0.16
N ALA A 160 3.97 -12.17 -0.37
CA ALA A 160 2.83 -12.29 -1.27
C ALA A 160 2.99 -11.35 -2.46
N VAL A 161 2.57 -11.83 -3.63
CA VAL A 161 2.64 -11.09 -4.89
C VAL A 161 1.29 -11.13 -5.58
N TRP A 162 0.86 -9.95 -6.05
CA TRP A 162 -0.31 -9.77 -6.88
C TRP A 162 0.14 -9.32 -8.26
N GLU A 163 -0.42 -9.97 -9.27
CA GLU A 163 -0.28 -9.59 -10.66
C GLU A 163 -1.61 -8.99 -11.12
N GLY A 164 -1.64 -7.67 -11.27
CA GLY A 164 -2.85 -6.93 -11.64
C GLY A 164 -3.38 -7.35 -13.01
N GLY A 165 -2.48 -7.65 -13.96
CA GLY A 165 -2.85 -8.10 -15.31
C GLY A 165 -3.66 -9.40 -15.34
N THR A 166 -3.51 -10.27 -14.34
CA THR A 166 -4.28 -11.53 -14.22
C THR A 166 -5.48 -11.42 -13.28
N GLY A 167 -5.77 -10.21 -12.79
CA GLY A 167 -6.88 -9.94 -11.90
C GLY A 167 -6.67 -10.36 -10.45
N ASN A 168 -5.41 -10.44 -10.00
CA ASN A 168 -5.10 -10.73 -8.61
C ASN A 168 -5.43 -9.51 -7.73
N VAL A 169 -6.20 -9.75 -6.68
CA VAL A 169 -6.60 -8.74 -5.69
C VAL A 169 -6.97 -9.44 -4.38
N SER A 170 -6.78 -8.76 -3.25
CA SER A 170 -7.17 -9.29 -1.94
C SER A 170 -6.61 -10.70 -1.70
N GLY A 171 -7.42 -11.70 -1.38
CA GLY A 171 -6.99 -13.08 -1.18
C GLY A 171 -6.50 -13.80 -2.45
N ARG A 172 -6.79 -13.30 -3.65
CA ARG A 172 -6.32 -13.88 -4.91
C ARG A 172 -4.91 -13.37 -5.19
N LYS A 173 -3.91 -14.15 -4.80
CA LYS A 173 -2.48 -13.82 -4.84
C LYS A 173 -1.63 -15.08 -4.85
N GLN A 174 -0.37 -14.94 -5.26
CA GLN A 174 0.65 -15.94 -4.98
C GLN A 174 1.29 -15.61 -3.63
N HIS A 175 1.56 -16.61 -2.81
CA HIS A 175 2.19 -16.40 -1.51
C HIS A 175 3.19 -17.51 -1.19
N SER A 176 4.20 -17.18 -0.40
CA SER A 176 5.11 -18.16 0.17
C SER A 176 4.54 -18.73 1.48
N GLN A 177 5.18 -19.79 1.98
CA GLN A 177 5.13 -20.12 3.41
C GLN A 177 6.17 -19.26 4.15
N TRP A 178 6.34 -19.51 5.44
CA TRP A 178 7.43 -18.91 6.22
C TRP A 178 8.80 -19.27 5.65
N VAL A 179 9.56 -18.26 5.30
CA VAL A 179 10.97 -18.34 4.87
C VAL A 179 11.82 -17.81 6.00
N VAL A 180 12.85 -18.54 6.38
CA VAL A 180 13.75 -18.11 7.44
C VAL A 180 14.68 -17.02 6.91
N PHE A 181 14.84 -15.94 7.67
CA PHE A 181 15.88 -14.93 7.46
C PHE A 181 16.72 -14.75 8.74
N GLU A 182 17.92 -14.19 8.57
CA GLU A 182 18.83 -13.86 9.66
C GLU A 182 19.25 -12.40 9.50
N VAL A 183 19.15 -11.64 10.58
CA VAL A 183 19.71 -10.29 10.64
C VAL A 183 21.16 -10.43 11.09
N GLN A 184 22.11 -10.17 10.19
CA GLN A 184 23.53 -10.24 10.52
C GLN A 184 23.89 -9.19 11.61
N GLN A 185 24.96 -9.49 12.36
CA GLN A 185 25.52 -8.61 13.38
C GLN A 185 26.21 -7.39 12.79
#